data_AF-A0A958MTB6-F1
#
_entry.id   AF-A0A958MTB6-F1
#
_cell.length_a   1.000
_cell.length_b   1.000
_cell.length_c   1.000
_cell.angle_alpha   90.00
_cell.angle_beta   90.00
_cell.angle_gamma   90.00
#
_symmetry.space_group_name_H-M   'P 1'
#
loop_
_entity.id
_entity.type
_entity.pdbx_description
1 polymer ?
#
loop_
_entity_poly.entity_id
_entity_poly.type
_entity_poly.pdbx_seq_one_letter_code
_entity_poly.pdbx_strand_id
1 'polypeptide(L)'
;MTNVDAPRIDENEELRAEAISPTFCILPWIHLSTRPNGHLRLCCTANASSVGATQDKKYGGEVGILKNENGRPANLNETDLLSAWNNQYMRDVRQMMLRGDIPASCLKCFKEEEAGHRSKRNWETEYWSKRVSLRHLVESTDKDGSVPPTITYVDLRLGTKCNLKCVMCSPHDSSLWVGDWNRLYPQIENPELKDLMQWRNKGKVDGATYNWHVDNQAFWDQLYDQLPNMRQLYFAGGEATIIEEHYTLLEECIRRGHANHIELRYNSNGIEIPDRLLELWNHFQRVRFHFSIDSLGAMNDYIRHPSQWKDIEAQLRRLDATPDNIEV
;
A
#
# COMPACT_ATOMS: atom_id res chain seq x y z
N MET A 1 3.43 19.08 -29.36
CA MET A 1 4.21 18.56 -28.23
C MET A 1 4.07 17.05 -28.28
N THR A 2 5.19 16.35 -28.41
CA THR A 2 5.26 14.92 -28.73
C THR A 2 4.68 14.08 -27.60
N ASN A 3 3.62 13.32 -27.89
CA ASN A 3 3.19 12.18 -27.08
C ASN A 3 4.38 11.24 -26.93
N VAL A 4 4.94 11.16 -25.73
CA VAL A 4 5.84 10.06 -25.37
C VAL A 4 4.91 8.94 -24.93
N ASP A 5 4.39 8.19 -25.91
CA ASP A 5 3.72 6.93 -25.63
C ASP A 5 4.73 6.05 -24.86
N ALA A 6 4.29 5.50 -23.72
CA ALA A 6 5.06 4.47 -23.04
C ALA A 6 5.40 3.36 -24.07
N PRO A 7 6.63 2.82 -24.07
CA PRO A 7 7.04 1.83 -25.06
C PRO A 7 6.03 0.68 -25.04
N ARG A 8 5.37 0.44 -26.19
CA ARG A 8 4.53 -0.75 -26.39
C ARG A 8 5.45 -1.96 -26.29
N ILE A 9 5.26 -2.75 -25.25
CA ILE A 9 5.96 -4.02 -25.05
C ILE A 9 5.43 -4.99 -26.11
N ASP A 10 6.32 -5.60 -26.90
CA ASP A 10 5.96 -6.64 -27.87
C ASP A 10 5.54 -7.90 -27.11
N GLU A 11 4.24 -8.24 -27.16
CA GLU A 11 3.65 -9.40 -26.49
C GLU A 11 4.28 -10.74 -26.91
N ASN A 12 4.94 -10.81 -28.08
CA ASN A 12 5.56 -12.04 -28.57
C ASN A 12 6.97 -12.30 -28.02
N GLU A 13 7.63 -11.30 -27.42
CA GLU A 13 8.97 -11.45 -26.83
C GLU A 13 8.98 -11.43 -25.29
N GLU A 14 7.85 -11.16 -24.64
CA GLU A 14 7.82 -11.03 -23.19
C GLU A 14 7.77 -12.40 -22.47
N LEU A 15 8.63 -12.56 -21.46
CA LEU A 15 8.62 -13.75 -20.61
C LEU A 15 7.31 -13.80 -19.83
N ARG A 16 6.58 -14.91 -19.91
CA ARG A 16 5.47 -15.17 -18.97
C ARG A 16 6.03 -15.40 -17.58
N ALA A 17 5.28 -15.00 -16.54
CA ALA A 17 5.70 -15.19 -15.16
C ALA A 17 6.05 -16.65 -14.84
N GLU A 18 5.25 -17.59 -15.35
CA GLU A 18 5.46 -19.03 -15.17
C GLU A 18 6.74 -19.53 -15.87
N ALA A 19 7.22 -18.82 -16.88
CA ALA A 19 8.48 -19.12 -17.56
C ALA A 19 9.72 -18.66 -16.76
N ILE A 20 9.53 -17.76 -15.78
CA ILE A 20 10.60 -17.36 -14.83
C ILE A 20 10.66 -18.38 -13.71
N SER A 21 9.56 -18.57 -12.98
CA SER A 21 9.39 -19.65 -12.01
C SER A 21 7.91 -19.84 -11.63
N PRO A 22 7.52 -21.00 -11.09
CA PRO A 22 6.14 -21.22 -10.63
C PRO A 22 5.69 -20.27 -9.49
N THR A 23 6.65 -19.75 -8.71
CA THR A 23 6.39 -18.91 -7.52
C THR A 23 6.61 -17.42 -7.78
N PHE A 24 6.96 -17.03 -9.00
CA PHE A 24 7.24 -15.66 -9.35
C PHE A 24 6.05 -14.73 -9.03
N CYS A 25 6.39 -13.58 -8.46
CA CYS A 25 5.48 -12.46 -8.23
C CYS A 25 6.27 -11.20 -8.57
N ILE A 26 5.69 -10.29 -9.35
CA ILE A 26 6.43 -9.10 -9.79
C ILE A 26 6.69 -8.08 -8.67
N LEU A 27 5.84 -8.05 -7.63
CA LEU A 27 5.84 -6.98 -6.63
C LEU A 27 7.20 -6.71 -5.97
N PRO A 28 8.02 -7.71 -5.57
CA PRO A 28 9.32 -7.45 -4.94
C PRO A 28 10.30 -6.66 -5.81
N TRP A 29 10.07 -6.58 -7.13
CA TRP A 29 10.91 -5.83 -8.08
C TRP A 29 10.42 -4.41 -8.33
N ILE A 30 9.15 -4.10 -8.08
CA ILE A 30 8.54 -2.84 -8.55
C ILE A 30 7.75 -2.07 -7.49
N HIS A 31 7.43 -2.70 -6.35
CA HIS A 31 6.44 -2.22 -5.40
C HIS A 31 7.05 -1.79 -4.07
N LEU A 32 6.76 -0.56 -3.68
CA LEU A 32 6.98 -0.03 -2.34
C LEU A 32 5.66 -0.06 -1.55
N SER A 33 5.66 -0.57 -0.32
CA SER A 33 4.46 -0.57 0.53
C SER A 33 4.79 -0.26 1.97
N THR A 34 4.06 0.69 2.55
CA THR A 34 4.19 1.06 3.96
C THR A 34 3.00 0.59 4.80
N ARG A 35 3.18 0.56 6.11
CA ARG A 35 2.12 0.55 7.12
C ARG A 35 1.95 1.95 7.70
N PRO A 36 0.81 2.23 8.36
CA PRO A 36 0.60 3.51 9.04
C PRO A 36 1.74 3.91 9.99
N ASN A 37 2.40 2.97 10.65
CA ASN A 37 3.50 3.25 11.59
C ASN A 37 4.89 3.36 10.93
N GLY A 38 4.96 3.37 9.59
CA GLY A 38 6.22 3.49 8.84
C GLY A 38 6.93 2.17 8.58
N HIS A 39 6.42 1.03 9.07
CA HIS A 39 6.98 -0.28 8.70
C HIS A 39 6.83 -0.51 7.20
N LEU A 40 7.93 -0.87 6.55
CA LEU A 40 7.92 -1.33 5.18
C LEU A 40 7.50 -2.80 5.11
N ARG A 41 6.74 -3.15 4.08
CA ARG A 41 6.23 -4.51 3.87
C ARG A 41 6.35 -4.94 2.42
N LEU A 42 6.44 -6.24 2.20
CA LEU A 42 6.56 -6.83 0.86
C LEU A 42 5.35 -6.49 -0.02
N CYS A 43 4.15 -6.70 0.52
CA CYS A 43 2.91 -6.23 -0.05
C CYS A 43 1.79 -6.21 1.01
N CYS A 44 0.63 -5.66 0.67
CA CYS A 44 -0.51 -5.62 1.59
C CYS A 44 -1.03 -7.02 1.98
N THR A 45 -0.92 -8.03 1.10
CA THR A 45 -1.38 -9.40 1.38
C THR A 45 -0.36 -10.22 2.17
N ALA A 46 0.93 -9.88 2.04
CA ALA A 46 2.03 -10.54 2.77
C ALA A 46 1.95 -10.33 4.29
N ASN A 47 1.06 -9.45 4.70
CA ASN A 47 0.80 -9.01 6.06
C ASN A 47 -0.69 -9.13 6.36
N ALA A 48 -1.33 -10.23 5.96
CA ALA A 48 -2.70 -10.51 6.37
C ALA A 48 -2.74 -10.31 7.90
N SER A 49 -3.51 -9.30 8.30
CA SER A 49 -3.70 -8.79 9.66
C SER A 49 -3.95 -9.94 10.62
N SER A 50 -3.23 -10.11 11.75
CA SER A 50 -3.27 -11.27 12.70
C SER A 50 -4.64 -11.92 13.01
N VAL A 51 -5.71 -11.29 12.59
CA VAL A 51 -7.11 -11.71 12.42
C VAL A 51 -7.31 -12.70 11.25
N GLY A 52 -7.52 -13.99 11.56
CA GLY A 52 -8.10 -14.97 10.62
C GLY A 52 -7.49 -16.37 10.72
N ALA A 53 -8.26 -17.41 10.37
CA ALA A 53 -7.87 -18.82 10.54
C ALA A 53 -6.67 -19.26 9.67
N THR A 54 -6.35 -18.52 8.61
CA THR A 54 -5.29 -18.90 7.65
C THR A 54 -3.92 -18.30 7.95
N GLN A 55 -3.78 -17.58 9.05
CA GLN A 55 -2.62 -16.72 9.32
C GLN A 55 -1.59 -17.30 10.27
N ASP A 56 -0.38 -16.75 10.17
CA ASP A 56 0.74 -17.11 11.02
C ASP A 56 0.58 -16.48 12.42
N LYS A 57 0.20 -17.32 13.40
CA LYS A 57 0.09 -16.95 14.82
C LYS A 57 1.46 -16.80 15.51
N LYS A 58 2.54 -17.33 14.93
CA LYS A 58 3.89 -17.31 15.51
C LYS A 58 4.56 -15.95 15.29
N TYR A 59 4.31 -15.31 14.14
CA TYR A 59 4.89 -14.01 13.79
C TYR A 59 3.85 -12.87 13.75
N GLY A 60 2.65 -13.09 14.27
CA GLY A 60 1.73 -12.02 14.68
C GLY A 60 1.36 -10.99 13.60
N GLY A 61 1.07 -11.42 12.37
CA GLY A 61 0.72 -10.54 11.27
C GLY A 61 1.88 -9.68 10.75
N GLU A 62 3.11 -9.91 11.19
CA GLU A 62 4.32 -9.16 10.81
C GLU A 62 5.24 -9.93 9.87
N VAL A 63 4.81 -11.11 9.39
CA VAL A 63 5.60 -12.01 8.54
C VAL A 63 6.09 -11.35 7.23
N GLY A 64 5.32 -10.41 6.70
CA GLY A 64 5.66 -9.64 5.49
C GLY A 64 6.29 -8.28 5.77
N ILE A 65 6.64 -7.94 7.02
CA ILE A 65 7.44 -6.75 7.34
C ILE A 65 8.88 -7.01 6.91
N LEU A 66 9.46 -6.05 6.17
CA LEU A 66 10.86 -6.07 5.78
C LEU A 66 11.72 -6.00 7.03
N LYS A 67 12.80 -6.78 7.09
CA LYS A 67 13.72 -6.78 8.23
C LYS A 67 15.11 -6.37 7.80
N ASN A 68 15.76 -5.56 8.63
CA ASN A 68 17.17 -5.25 8.47
C ASN A 68 18.05 -6.43 8.91
N GLU A 69 19.37 -6.28 8.77
CA GLU A 69 20.36 -7.33 9.06
C GLU A 69 20.36 -7.78 10.52
N ASN A 70 19.89 -6.92 11.43
CA ASN A 70 19.76 -7.23 12.86
C ASN A 70 18.40 -7.88 13.20
N GLY A 71 17.58 -8.19 12.20
CA GLY A 71 16.25 -8.78 12.35
C GLY A 71 15.17 -7.80 12.83
N ARG A 72 15.49 -6.50 12.95
CA ARG A 72 14.50 -5.46 13.32
C ARG A 72 13.70 -5.03 12.09
N PRO A 73 12.44 -4.59 12.25
CA PRO A 73 11.67 -4.01 11.16
C PRO A 73 12.41 -2.88 10.44
N ALA A 74 12.44 -2.91 9.11
CA ALA A 74 12.79 -1.76 8.30
C ALA A 74 11.64 -0.75 8.42
N ASN A 75 11.89 0.33 9.15
CA ASN A 75 10.91 1.37 9.43
C ASN A 75 11.44 2.72 8.92
N LEU A 76 10.61 3.47 8.21
CA LEU A 76 10.95 4.79 7.67
C LEU A 76 11.26 5.86 8.76
N ASN A 77 11.02 5.56 10.03
CA ASN A 77 11.48 6.37 11.17
C ASN A 77 12.99 6.21 11.48
N GLU A 78 13.60 5.09 11.10
CA GLU A 78 14.98 4.75 11.45
C GLU A 78 15.82 4.32 10.23
N THR A 79 15.20 4.06 9.07
CA THR A 79 15.84 3.54 7.86
C THR A 79 15.33 4.30 6.64
N ASP A 80 16.21 4.62 5.69
CA ASP A 80 15.81 5.25 4.44
C ASP A 80 15.19 4.25 3.44
N LEU A 81 14.49 4.77 2.44
CA LEU A 81 13.73 3.99 1.45
C LEU A 81 14.65 3.05 0.66
N LEU A 82 15.79 3.54 0.16
CA LEU A 82 16.67 2.77 -0.72
C LEU A 82 17.44 1.68 0.03
N SER A 83 17.87 1.95 1.27
CA SER A 83 18.44 0.92 2.14
C SER A 83 17.46 -0.22 2.40
N ALA A 84 16.17 0.08 2.58
CA ALA A 84 15.15 -0.95 2.75
C ALA A 84 14.82 -1.69 1.45
N TRP A 85 14.84 -1.00 0.30
CA TRP A 85 14.55 -1.56 -1.02
C TRP A 85 15.40 -2.78 -1.39
N ASN A 86 16.68 -2.75 -1.01
CA ASN A 86 17.66 -3.80 -1.26
C ASN A 86 18.22 -4.41 0.03
N ASN A 87 17.47 -4.40 1.14
CA ASN A 87 17.92 -5.08 2.35
C ASN A 87 18.01 -6.61 2.14
N GLN A 88 18.65 -7.30 3.09
CA GLN A 88 18.82 -8.76 3.01
C GLN A 88 17.48 -9.50 2.83
N TYR A 89 16.42 -9.08 3.52
CA TYR A 89 15.09 -9.69 3.38
C TYR A 89 14.56 -9.61 1.93
N MET A 90 14.63 -8.44 1.28
CA MET A 90 14.14 -8.27 -0.09
C MET A 90 14.98 -9.06 -1.10
N ARG A 91 16.31 -9.05 -0.93
CA ARG A 91 17.24 -9.84 -1.74
C ARG A 91 16.93 -11.34 -1.63
N ASP A 92 16.74 -11.84 -0.42
CA ASP A 92 16.39 -13.25 -0.17
C ASP A 92 15.05 -13.62 -0.79
N VAL A 93 14.02 -12.77 -0.64
CA VAL A 93 12.70 -13.00 -1.23
C VAL A 93 12.78 -13.11 -2.75
N ARG A 94 13.50 -12.21 -3.41
CA ARG A 94 13.69 -12.25 -4.88
C ARG A 94 14.42 -13.53 -5.29
N GLN A 95 15.50 -13.88 -4.62
CA GLN A 95 16.26 -15.10 -4.89
C GLN A 95 15.44 -16.38 -4.66
N MET A 96 14.65 -16.43 -3.58
CA MET A 96 13.71 -17.53 -3.33
C MET A 96 12.71 -17.68 -4.47
N MET A 97 12.07 -16.58 -4.89
CA MET A 97 11.11 -16.62 -5.99
C MET A 97 11.78 -17.05 -7.31
N LEU A 98 12.98 -16.57 -7.62
CA LEU A 98 13.70 -16.97 -8.84
C LEU A 98 14.07 -18.47 -8.86
N ARG A 99 14.32 -19.08 -7.70
CA ARG A 99 14.55 -20.53 -7.59
C ARG A 99 13.28 -21.38 -7.57
N GLY A 100 12.10 -20.75 -7.51
CA GLY A 100 10.83 -21.46 -7.36
C GLY A 100 10.47 -21.80 -5.90
N ASP A 101 11.16 -21.21 -4.92
CA ASP A 101 10.80 -21.35 -3.50
C ASP A 101 9.61 -20.42 -3.16
N ILE A 102 8.83 -20.77 -2.13
CA ILE A 102 7.73 -19.94 -1.61
C ILE A 102 8.20 -19.18 -0.37
N PRO A 103 8.33 -17.84 -0.42
CA PRO A 103 8.61 -17.06 0.78
C PRO A 103 7.49 -17.22 1.82
N ALA A 104 7.86 -17.31 3.10
CA ALA A 104 6.88 -17.48 4.20
C ALA A 104 5.80 -16.38 4.21
N SER A 105 6.18 -15.16 3.86
CA SER A 105 5.27 -14.01 3.74
C SER A 105 4.27 -14.14 2.59
N CYS A 106 4.51 -15.02 1.61
CA CYS A 106 3.66 -15.19 0.43
C CYS A 106 2.67 -16.35 0.55
N LEU A 107 2.73 -17.16 1.62
CA LEU A 107 1.93 -18.38 1.79
C LEU A 107 0.42 -18.17 1.62
N LYS A 108 -0.11 -17.00 1.98
CA LYS A 108 -1.53 -16.68 1.80
C LYS A 108 -1.96 -16.75 0.33
N CYS A 109 -1.15 -16.22 -0.60
CA CYS A 109 -1.49 -16.25 -2.02
C CYS A 109 -1.56 -17.69 -2.53
N PHE A 110 -0.63 -18.55 -2.12
CA PHE A 110 -0.63 -19.95 -2.51
C PHE A 110 -1.80 -20.73 -1.92
N LYS A 111 -2.20 -20.45 -0.66
CA LYS A 111 -3.43 -21.01 -0.08
C LYS A 111 -4.69 -20.59 -0.83
N GLU A 112 -4.76 -19.33 -1.29
CA GLU A 112 -5.86 -18.84 -2.13
C GLU A 112 -5.90 -19.59 -3.48
N GLU A 113 -4.73 -19.80 -4.10
CA GLU A 113 -4.59 -20.55 -5.36
C GLU A 113 -4.96 -22.02 -5.24
N GLU A 114 -4.51 -22.69 -4.16
CA GLU A 114 -4.88 -24.09 -3.85
C GLU A 114 -6.39 -24.26 -3.66
N ALA A 115 -7.07 -23.23 -3.15
CA ALA A 115 -8.52 -23.17 -3.04
C ALA A 115 -9.23 -22.82 -4.35
N GLY A 116 -8.50 -22.64 -5.46
CA GLY A 116 -9.04 -22.29 -6.78
C GLY A 116 -9.31 -20.81 -6.97
N HIS A 117 -8.86 -19.94 -6.06
CA HIS A 117 -9.00 -18.49 -6.20
C HIS A 117 -7.82 -17.88 -6.95
N ARG A 118 -8.08 -16.79 -7.66
CA ARG A 118 -7.03 -15.95 -8.22
C ARG A 118 -6.43 -15.08 -7.11
N SER A 119 -5.20 -15.37 -6.71
CA SER A 119 -4.50 -14.61 -5.68
C SER A 119 -4.07 -13.21 -6.14
N LYS A 120 -3.73 -12.36 -5.16
CA LYS A 120 -3.16 -11.04 -5.44
C LYS A 120 -1.87 -11.12 -6.26
N ARG A 121 -0.97 -12.08 -5.99
CA ARG A 121 0.29 -12.17 -6.76
C ARG A 121 0.01 -12.38 -8.25
N ASN A 122 -0.97 -13.22 -8.60
CA ASN A 122 -1.33 -13.50 -9.99
C ASN A 122 -2.08 -12.32 -10.63
N TRP A 123 -2.90 -11.61 -9.85
CA TRP A 123 -3.55 -10.38 -10.32
C TRP A 123 -2.55 -9.25 -10.61
N GLU A 124 -1.68 -8.93 -9.65
CA GLU A 124 -0.67 -7.87 -9.81
C GLU A 124 0.34 -8.24 -10.89
N THR A 125 0.77 -9.51 -10.98
CA THR A 125 1.75 -9.92 -12.00
C THR A 125 1.19 -9.78 -13.40
N GLU A 126 -0.06 -10.22 -13.67
CA GLU A 126 -0.69 -9.99 -14.98
C GLU A 126 -0.93 -8.51 -15.26
N TYR A 127 -1.30 -7.73 -14.24
CA TYR A 127 -1.54 -6.30 -14.40
C TYR A 127 -0.26 -5.56 -14.80
N TRP A 128 0.84 -5.85 -14.11
CA TRP A 128 2.10 -5.12 -14.30
C TRP A 128 2.97 -5.68 -15.42
N SER A 129 2.90 -6.98 -15.76
CA SER A 129 3.67 -7.50 -16.89
C SER A 129 3.32 -6.78 -18.20
N LYS A 130 2.08 -6.32 -18.36
CA LYS A 130 1.67 -5.51 -19.53
C LYS A 130 2.23 -4.08 -19.55
N ARG A 131 2.97 -3.66 -18.51
CA ARG A 131 3.42 -2.28 -18.27
C ARG A 131 4.92 -2.18 -18.00
N VAL A 132 5.55 -3.28 -17.58
CA VAL A 132 6.98 -3.37 -17.29
C VAL A 132 7.53 -4.68 -17.80
N SER A 133 8.72 -4.65 -18.40
CA SER A 133 9.35 -5.84 -18.96
C SER A 133 9.80 -6.80 -17.85
N LEU A 134 9.13 -7.95 -17.74
CA LEU A 134 9.55 -8.99 -16.78
C LEU A 134 10.97 -9.48 -17.06
N ARG A 135 11.35 -9.59 -18.34
CA ARG A 135 12.71 -9.96 -18.76
C ARG A 135 13.74 -8.98 -18.21
N HIS A 136 13.52 -7.68 -18.42
CA HIS A 136 14.45 -6.66 -17.93
C HIS A 136 14.58 -6.69 -16.40
N LEU A 137 13.47 -6.88 -15.66
CA LEU A 137 13.52 -6.97 -14.20
C LEU A 137 14.38 -8.15 -13.73
N VAL A 138 14.24 -9.32 -14.36
CA VAL A 138 15.05 -10.51 -14.01
C VAL A 138 16.51 -10.34 -14.44
N GLU A 139 16.77 -9.86 -15.66
CA GLU A 139 18.14 -9.67 -16.19
C GLU A 139 18.92 -8.58 -15.44
N SER A 140 18.22 -7.58 -14.89
CA SER A 140 18.80 -6.54 -14.03
C SER A 140 18.94 -6.95 -12.57
N THR A 141 18.57 -8.18 -12.20
CA THR A 141 18.74 -8.70 -10.84
C THR A 141 20.14 -9.27 -10.67
N ASP A 142 20.89 -8.73 -9.72
CA ASP A 142 22.22 -9.21 -9.39
C ASP A 142 22.19 -10.60 -8.74
N LYS A 143 23.34 -11.28 -8.73
CA LYS A 143 23.49 -12.63 -8.15
C LYS A 143 23.10 -12.70 -6.68
N ASP A 144 23.24 -11.60 -5.95
CA ASP A 144 22.86 -11.51 -4.54
C ASP A 144 21.37 -11.17 -4.34
N GLY A 145 20.60 -10.92 -5.41
CA GLY A 145 19.19 -10.55 -5.38
C GLY A 145 18.93 -9.04 -5.29
N SER A 146 19.96 -8.20 -5.30
CA SER A 146 19.76 -6.76 -5.41
C SER A 146 19.28 -6.37 -6.82
N VAL A 147 18.52 -5.28 -6.89
CA VAL A 147 17.97 -4.76 -8.15
C VAL A 147 18.12 -3.23 -8.18
N PRO A 148 18.23 -2.60 -9.37
CA PRO A 148 18.17 -1.15 -9.47
C PRO A 148 16.90 -0.58 -8.83
N PRO A 149 16.95 0.58 -8.15
CA PRO A 149 15.76 1.20 -7.60
C PRO A 149 14.91 1.78 -8.74
N THR A 150 14.01 0.95 -9.26
CA THR A 150 13.02 1.32 -10.29
C THR A 150 11.62 1.15 -9.69
N ILE A 151 11.26 2.06 -8.78
CA ILE A 151 10.00 1.96 -8.04
C ILE A 151 8.85 2.41 -8.93
N THR A 152 8.06 1.45 -9.41
CA THR A 152 6.97 1.70 -10.37
C THR A 152 5.61 1.86 -9.68
N TYR A 153 5.42 1.13 -8.58
CA TYR A 153 4.16 1.07 -7.84
C TYR A 153 4.40 1.39 -6.37
N VAL A 154 3.68 2.38 -5.84
CA VAL A 154 3.87 2.87 -4.47
C VAL A 154 2.54 2.81 -3.70
N ASP A 155 2.46 2.01 -2.65
CA ASP A 155 1.34 1.90 -1.69
C ASP A 155 1.72 2.61 -0.38
N LEU A 156 1.22 3.85 -0.21
CA LEU A 156 1.55 4.70 0.93
C LEU A 156 0.42 4.76 1.96
N ARG A 157 0.82 4.52 3.20
CA ARG A 157 0.01 4.64 4.42
C ARG A 157 0.61 5.73 5.32
N LEU A 158 0.18 6.97 5.12
CA LEU A 158 0.71 8.16 5.78
C LEU A 158 0.18 8.32 7.22
N GLY A 159 0.34 7.30 8.06
CA GLY A 159 -0.14 7.36 9.45
C GLY A 159 -1.60 6.96 9.61
N THR A 160 -2.12 7.27 10.80
CA THR A 160 -3.46 6.89 11.27
C THR A 160 -4.42 8.06 11.35
N LYS A 161 -4.02 9.26 10.89
CA LYS A 161 -4.94 10.40 10.86
C LYS A 161 -6.12 10.03 9.95
N CYS A 162 -7.31 9.95 10.55
CA CYS A 162 -8.55 9.62 9.87
C CYS A 162 -9.68 10.40 10.56
N ASN A 163 -10.68 10.78 9.78
CA ASN A 163 -11.90 11.44 10.26
C ASN A 163 -13.02 10.46 10.65
N LEU A 164 -12.80 9.14 10.48
CA LEU A 164 -13.69 8.07 10.93
C LEU A 164 -13.03 7.14 11.94
N LYS A 165 -13.84 6.41 12.70
CA LYS A 165 -13.47 5.31 13.60
C LYS A 165 -14.37 4.10 13.37
N CYS A 166 -14.29 3.55 12.16
CA CYS A 166 -15.11 2.42 11.72
C CYS A 166 -14.93 1.18 12.62
N VAL A 167 -15.98 0.38 12.81
CA VAL A 167 -16.04 -0.77 13.73
C VAL A 167 -14.91 -1.79 13.53
N MET A 168 -14.50 -2.02 12.28
CA MET A 168 -13.42 -2.95 11.93
C MET A 168 -12.01 -2.37 12.09
N CYS A 169 -11.88 -1.05 12.28
CA CYS A 169 -10.60 -0.39 12.44
C CYS A 169 -10.09 -0.48 13.88
N SER A 170 -8.84 -0.08 14.06
CA SER A 170 -8.18 -0.03 15.36
C SER A 170 -7.38 1.29 15.49
N PRO A 171 -6.72 1.54 16.63
CA PRO A 171 -5.75 2.63 16.74
C PRO A 171 -4.59 2.53 15.73
N HIS A 172 -4.37 1.37 15.10
CA HIS A 172 -3.39 1.21 14.02
C HIS A 172 -3.84 1.79 12.68
N ASP A 173 -5.12 2.14 12.54
CA ASP A 173 -5.73 2.57 11.27
C ASP A 173 -6.40 3.94 11.40
N SER A 174 -6.90 4.29 12.59
CA SER A 174 -7.51 5.59 12.87
C SER A 174 -7.14 6.12 14.25
N SER A 175 -6.67 7.37 14.31
CA SER A 175 -6.35 8.06 15.55
C SER A 175 -7.59 8.36 16.41
N LEU A 176 -8.79 8.41 15.83
CA LEU A 176 -10.04 8.59 16.56
C LEU A 176 -10.40 7.37 17.42
N TRP A 177 -9.86 6.18 17.11
CA TRP A 177 -10.06 4.97 17.91
C TRP A 177 -9.32 4.99 19.25
N VAL A 178 -8.30 5.84 19.44
CA VAL A 178 -7.46 5.82 20.64
C VAL A 178 -8.27 5.98 21.93
N GLY A 179 -9.25 6.90 21.94
CA GLY A 179 -10.11 7.12 23.11
C GLY A 179 -11.00 5.92 23.43
N ASP A 180 -11.58 5.29 22.41
CA ASP A 180 -12.44 4.12 22.57
C ASP A 180 -11.64 2.89 22.99
N TRP A 181 -10.48 2.67 22.38
CA TRP A 181 -9.57 1.58 22.72
C TRP A 181 -9.10 1.64 24.18
N ASN A 182 -8.70 2.82 24.67
CA ASN A 182 -8.26 3.00 26.07
C ASN A 182 -9.38 2.66 27.07
N ARG A 183 -10.64 2.86 26.71
CA ARG A 183 -11.80 2.48 27.54
C ARG A 183 -12.13 0.99 27.40
N LEU A 184 -12.14 0.47 26.18
CA LEU A 184 -12.61 -0.88 25.86
C LEU A 184 -11.56 -1.95 26.21
N TYR A 185 -10.31 -1.79 25.78
CA TYR A 185 -9.29 -2.82 25.83
C TYR A 185 -9.02 -3.40 27.25
N PRO A 186 -8.97 -2.59 28.32
CA PRO A 186 -8.80 -3.12 29.68
C PRO A 186 -9.96 -4.02 30.13
N GLN A 187 -11.16 -3.81 29.58
CA GLN A 187 -12.38 -4.57 29.91
C GLN A 187 -12.53 -5.85 29.09
N ILE A 188 -11.66 -6.09 28.09
CA ILE A 188 -11.73 -7.30 27.27
C ILE A 188 -11.26 -8.50 28.10
N GLU A 189 -12.19 -9.44 28.34
CA GLU A 189 -11.94 -10.71 29.01
C GLU A 189 -11.60 -11.84 28.02
N ASN A 190 -12.19 -11.81 26.81
CA ASN A 190 -11.93 -12.83 25.80
C ASN A 190 -10.45 -12.74 25.33
N PRO A 191 -9.63 -13.79 25.52
CA PRO A 191 -8.19 -13.73 25.25
C PRO A 191 -7.88 -13.58 23.76
N GLU A 192 -8.69 -14.16 22.88
CA GLU A 192 -8.49 -14.04 21.43
C GLU A 192 -8.75 -12.61 20.97
N LEU A 193 -9.86 -12.01 21.40
CA LEU A 193 -10.18 -10.62 21.11
C LEU A 193 -9.11 -9.68 21.68
N LYS A 194 -8.60 -9.97 22.88
CA LYS A 194 -7.55 -9.18 23.52
C LYS A 194 -6.25 -9.22 22.73
N ASP A 195 -5.87 -10.39 22.20
CA ASP A 195 -4.69 -10.52 21.34
C ASP A 195 -4.88 -9.78 20.00
N LEU A 196 -6.07 -9.92 19.37
CA LEU A 196 -6.38 -9.26 18.10
C LEU A 196 -6.41 -7.73 18.22
N MET A 197 -6.91 -7.20 19.33
CA MET A 197 -7.01 -5.76 19.57
C MET A 197 -5.75 -5.17 20.21
N GLN A 198 -4.63 -5.90 20.26
CA GLN A 198 -3.43 -5.40 20.91
C GLN A 198 -2.86 -4.15 20.21
N TRP A 199 -2.53 -3.14 21.01
CA TRP A 199 -1.85 -1.92 20.57
C TRP A 199 -0.70 -1.61 21.53
N ARG A 200 0.29 -2.50 21.52
CA ARG A 200 1.43 -2.47 22.45
C ARG A 200 2.19 -1.15 22.32
N ASN A 201 2.63 -0.62 23.47
CA ASN A 201 3.36 0.64 23.58
C ASN A 201 2.75 1.80 22.77
N LYS A 202 1.41 1.84 22.62
CA LYS A 202 0.70 2.85 21.82
C LYS A 202 1.21 2.94 20.37
N GLY A 203 1.57 1.81 19.79
CA GLY A 203 2.10 1.71 18.42
C GLY A 203 3.57 2.11 18.28
N LYS A 204 4.23 2.54 19.37
CA LYS A 204 5.66 2.89 19.39
C LYS A 204 6.55 1.67 19.62
N VAL A 205 6.35 0.63 18.83
CA VAL A 205 7.16 -0.58 18.87
C VAL A 205 8.34 -0.40 17.90
N ASP A 206 9.54 -0.84 18.29
CA ASP A 206 10.75 -0.78 17.46
C ASP A 206 11.12 0.61 16.92
N GLY A 207 10.83 1.67 17.68
CA GLY A 207 11.10 3.06 17.27
C GLY A 207 10.07 3.66 16.31
N ALA A 208 9.03 2.90 15.96
CA ALA A 208 7.97 3.34 15.06
C ALA A 208 7.16 4.53 15.63
N THR A 209 6.73 5.42 14.74
CA THR A 209 5.67 6.40 15.00
C THR A 209 4.78 6.56 13.78
N TYR A 210 3.52 6.94 14.02
CA TYR A 210 2.53 7.16 12.96
C TYR A 210 2.78 8.45 12.16
N ASN A 211 3.69 9.32 12.62
CA ASN A 211 4.10 10.55 11.95
C ASN A 211 5.41 10.39 11.17
N TRP A 212 5.76 9.17 10.76
CA TRP A 212 7.02 8.86 10.07
C TRP A 212 7.27 9.66 8.78
N HIS A 213 6.19 10.17 8.18
CA HIS A 213 6.20 10.95 6.95
C HIS A 213 6.42 12.45 7.20
N VAL A 214 6.24 12.91 8.43
CA VAL A 214 6.43 14.30 8.84
C VAL A 214 7.93 14.57 9.02
N ASP A 215 8.43 15.65 8.44
CA ASP A 215 9.85 16.08 8.51
C ASP A 215 10.87 15.01 8.08
N ASN A 216 10.47 14.07 7.22
CA ASN A 216 11.33 12.98 6.75
C ASN A 216 11.95 13.28 5.38
N GLN A 217 12.85 14.27 5.35
CA GLN A 217 13.46 14.76 4.10
C GLN A 217 14.16 13.64 3.32
N ALA A 218 14.87 12.75 4.00
CA ALA A 218 15.58 11.65 3.36
C ALA A 218 14.64 10.71 2.59
N PHE A 219 13.50 10.34 3.18
CA PHE A 219 12.49 9.56 2.50
C PHE A 219 11.90 10.29 1.29
N TRP A 220 11.51 11.55 1.47
CA TRP A 220 10.87 12.32 0.41
C TRP A 220 11.79 12.56 -0.77
N ASP A 221 13.06 12.90 -0.54
CA ASP A 221 14.05 13.07 -1.61
C ASP A 221 14.22 11.79 -2.41
N GLN A 222 14.41 10.65 -1.73
CA GLN A 222 14.54 9.35 -2.37
C GLN A 222 13.27 8.92 -3.12
N LEU A 223 12.08 9.26 -2.60
CA LEU A 223 10.82 9.01 -3.28
C LEU A 223 10.67 9.90 -4.53
N TYR A 224 11.04 11.17 -4.44
CA TYR A 224 10.93 12.11 -5.56
C TYR A 224 11.89 11.78 -6.70
N ASP A 225 13.07 11.24 -6.40
CA ASP A 225 14.01 10.73 -7.40
C ASP A 225 13.44 9.54 -8.20
N GLN A 226 12.41 8.88 -7.67
CA GLN A 226 11.75 7.74 -8.32
C GLN A 226 10.56 8.14 -9.21
N LEU A 227 10.09 9.39 -9.19
CA LEU A 227 8.95 9.85 -9.99
C LEU A 227 9.04 9.52 -11.49
N PRO A 228 10.22 9.59 -12.16
CA PRO A 228 10.34 9.17 -13.56
C PRO A 228 9.92 7.70 -13.82
N ASN A 229 10.12 6.85 -12.82
CA ASN A 229 9.84 5.41 -12.88
C ASN A 229 8.41 5.08 -12.45
N MET A 230 7.77 5.96 -11.68
CA MET A 230 6.45 5.70 -11.12
C MET A 230 5.38 5.64 -12.20
N ARG A 231 4.44 4.72 -12.02
CA ARG A 231 3.24 4.57 -12.85
C ARG A 231 1.97 4.52 -12.02
N GLN A 232 2.04 4.15 -10.74
CA GLN A 232 0.89 4.22 -9.85
C GLN A 232 1.26 4.64 -8.43
N LEU A 233 0.54 5.65 -7.92
CA LEU A 233 0.52 6.02 -6.51
C LEU A 233 -0.79 5.52 -5.90
N TYR A 234 -0.73 4.62 -4.93
CA TYR A 234 -1.86 4.08 -4.21
C TYR A 234 -1.87 4.60 -2.77
N PHE A 235 -2.94 5.31 -2.43
CA PHE A 235 -3.17 5.87 -1.12
C PHE A 235 -4.26 5.12 -0.39
N ALA A 236 -3.99 4.74 0.86
CA ALA A 236 -4.97 4.24 1.82
C ALA A 236 -4.37 4.26 3.24
N GLY A 237 -5.02 3.65 4.24
CA GLY A 237 -4.54 3.65 5.63
C GLY A 237 -5.52 4.39 6.53
N GLY A 238 -5.07 5.46 7.20
CA GLY A 238 -6.00 6.50 7.68
C GLY A 238 -6.77 7.13 6.51
N GLU A 239 -7.01 8.44 6.53
CA GLU A 239 -7.65 9.11 5.38
C GLU A 239 -6.65 10.03 4.69
N ALA A 240 -6.19 9.63 3.50
CA ALA A 240 -5.15 10.34 2.76
C ALA A 240 -5.59 11.76 2.38
N THR A 241 -6.88 11.96 2.09
CA THR A 241 -7.42 13.24 1.64
C THR A 241 -7.39 14.34 2.71
N ILE A 242 -7.03 14.02 3.96
CA ILE A 242 -6.90 14.99 5.07
C ILE A 242 -5.47 15.11 5.61
N ILE A 243 -4.47 14.61 4.88
CA ILE A 243 -3.05 14.61 5.25
C ILE A 243 -2.32 15.57 4.32
N GLU A 244 -1.59 16.56 4.83
CA GLU A 244 -0.98 17.59 3.98
C GLU A 244 0.16 17.05 3.11
N GLU A 245 0.94 16.10 3.62
CA GLU A 245 2.04 15.46 2.87
C GLU A 245 1.55 14.67 1.65
N HIS A 246 0.29 14.24 1.65
CA HIS A 246 -0.34 13.68 0.45
C HIS A 246 -0.47 14.74 -0.64
N TYR A 247 -0.93 15.96 -0.31
CA TYR A 247 -1.01 17.07 -1.25
C TYR A 247 0.37 17.49 -1.75
N THR A 248 1.36 17.60 -0.84
CA THR A 248 2.75 17.91 -1.20
C THR A 248 3.30 16.92 -2.24
N LEU A 249 3.04 15.62 -2.08
CA LEU A 249 3.47 14.62 -3.06
C LEU A 249 2.78 14.82 -4.42
N LEU A 250 1.48 15.09 -4.45
CA LEU A 250 0.76 15.34 -5.71
C LEU A 250 1.30 16.59 -6.42
N GLU A 251 1.52 17.66 -5.66
CA GLU A 251 2.11 18.91 -6.14
C GLU A 251 3.53 18.70 -6.68
N GLU A 252 4.37 17.91 -6.01
CA GLU A 252 5.71 17.56 -6.48
C GLU A 252 5.68 16.75 -7.79
N CYS A 253 4.72 15.82 -7.94
CA CYS A 253 4.52 15.09 -9.20
C CYS A 253 4.20 16.05 -10.35
N ILE A 254 3.36 17.06 -10.10
CA ILE A 254 2.99 18.08 -11.11
C ILE A 254 4.18 18.99 -11.39
N ARG A 255 4.80 19.55 -10.35
CA ARG A 255 5.92 20.49 -10.45
C ARG A 255 7.11 19.92 -11.21
N ARG A 256 7.40 18.63 -11.02
CA ARG A 256 8.49 17.92 -11.70
C ARG A 256 8.09 17.36 -13.07
N GLY A 257 6.84 17.52 -13.49
CA GLY A 257 6.36 17.11 -14.82
C GLY A 257 6.08 15.61 -14.97
N HIS A 258 5.80 14.92 -13.86
CA HIS A 258 5.55 13.47 -13.85
C HIS A 258 4.07 13.06 -13.69
N ALA A 259 3.18 13.98 -13.31
CA ALA A 259 1.77 13.65 -13.05
C ALA A 259 1.06 12.97 -14.25
N ASN A 260 1.36 13.40 -15.48
CA ASN A 260 0.65 12.97 -16.69
C ASN A 260 0.79 11.48 -17.06
N HIS A 261 1.73 10.74 -16.45
CA HIS A 261 1.92 9.30 -16.66
C HIS A 261 1.77 8.47 -15.38
N ILE A 262 1.25 9.10 -14.31
CA ILE A 262 0.99 8.45 -13.03
C ILE A 262 -0.52 8.27 -12.88
N GLU A 263 -0.93 7.03 -12.60
CA GLU A 263 -2.27 6.71 -12.12
C GLU A 263 -2.33 6.90 -10.59
N LEU A 264 -3.32 7.63 -10.12
CA LEU A 264 -3.66 7.68 -8.70
C LEU A 264 -4.68 6.60 -8.39
N ARG A 265 -4.47 5.88 -7.30
CA ARG A 265 -5.43 4.93 -6.74
C ARG A 265 -5.73 5.32 -5.31
N TYR A 266 -6.99 5.30 -4.92
CA TYR A 266 -7.42 5.55 -3.56
C TYR A 266 -8.26 4.38 -3.06
N ASN A 267 -8.05 3.98 -1.81
CA ASN A 267 -9.15 3.44 -1.01
C ASN A 267 -9.42 4.47 0.08
N SER A 268 -10.54 5.17 -0.05
CA SER A 268 -10.90 6.31 0.80
C SER A 268 -12.29 6.13 1.37
N ASN A 269 -12.54 6.76 2.52
CA ASN A 269 -13.89 6.89 3.06
C ASN A 269 -14.73 7.95 2.33
N GLY A 270 -14.10 8.81 1.52
CA GLY A 270 -14.75 9.78 0.63
C GLY A 270 -15.55 10.88 1.32
N ILE A 271 -15.39 11.09 2.63
CA ILE A 271 -16.11 12.14 3.36
C ILE A 271 -15.55 13.54 3.04
N GLU A 272 -14.22 13.67 3.03
CA GLU A 272 -13.52 14.93 2.79
C GLU A 272 -12.80 14.88 1.45
N ILE A 273 -13.34 15.58 0.46
CA ILE A 273 -12.75 15.71 -0.88
C ILE A 273 -12.73 17.21 -1.23
N PRO A 274 -11.74 18.00 -0.79
CA PRO A 274 -11.74 19.44 -1.04
C PRO A 274 -11.55 19.74 -2.54
N ASP A 275 -12.01 20.90 -3.02
CA ASP A 275 -11.86 21.30 -4.43
C ASP A 275 -10.40 21.27 -4.90
N ARG A 276 -9.45 21.67 -4.03
CA ARG A 276 -8.01 21.58 -4.31
C ARG A 276 -7.57 20.17 -4.72
N LEU A 277 -8.20 19.12 -4.17
CA LEU A 277 -7.87 17.74 -4.52
C LEU A 277 -8.35 17.39 -5.93
N LEU A 278 -9.57 17.81 -6.28
CA LEU A 278 -10.12 17.61 -7.62
C LEU A 278 -9.30 18.39 -8.67
N GLU A 279 -8.84 19.59 -8.34
CA GLU A 279 -7.95 20.38 -9.18
C GLU A 279 -6.62 19.64 -9.45
N LEU A 280 -5.99 19.09 -8.41
CA LEU A 280 -4.77 18.30 -8.55
C LEU A 280 -4.98 17.06 -9.42
N TRP A 281 -6.10 16.35 -9.24
CA TRP A 281 -6.43 15.14 -10.00
C TRP A 281 -6.50 15.35 -11.52
N ASN A 282 -6.85 16.56 -11.99
CA ASN A 282 -6.88 16.89 -13.42
C ASN A 282 -5.51 16.77 -14.13
N HIS A 283 -4.41 16.79 -13.36
CA HIS A 283 -3.06 16.68 -13.92
C HIS A 283 -2.58 15.23 -14.09
N PHE A 284 -3.27 14.27 -13.48
CA PHE A 284 -2.85 12.87 -13.47
C PHE A 284 -3.45 12.08 -14.62
N GLN A 285 -2.74 11.04 -15.06
CA GLN A 285 -3.17 10.20 -16.18
C GLN A 285 -4.57 9.63 -15.97
N ARG A 286 -4.82 9.18 -14.73
CA ARG A 286 -6.08 8.55 -14.30
C ARG A 286 -6.15 8.58 -12.79
N VAL A 287 -7.36 8.68 -12.25
CA VAL A 287 -7.64 8.53 -10.83
C VAL A 287 -8.66 7.41 -10.68
N ARG A 288 -8.32 6.39 -9.90
CA ARG A 288 -9.23 5.32 -9.49
C ARG A 288 -9.55 5.48 -8.02
N PHE A 289 -10.76 5.92 -7.73
CA PHE A 289 -11.21 6.27 -6.40
C PHE A 289 -12.15 5.19 -5.85
N HIS A 290 -11.59 4.19 -5.15
CA HIS A 290 -12.44 3.19 -4.51
C HIS A 290 -13.09 3.77 -3.25
N PHE A 291 -14.40 3.97 -3.34
CA PHE A 291 -15.23 4.46 -2.26
C PHE A 291 -15.54 3.34 -1.26
N SER A 292 -15.17 3.53 -0.01
CA SER A 292 -15.36 2.50 1.00
C SER A 292 -16.75 2.61 1.65
N ILE A 293 -17.66 1.70 1.28
CA ILE A 293 -19.06 1.63 1.72
C ILE A 293 -19.35 0.20 2.19
N ASP A 294 -19.88 0.04 3.40
CA ASP A 294 -20.11 -1.27 4.01
C ASP A 294 -21.61 -1.57 4.25
N SER A 295 -22.49 -0.58 4.09
CA SER A 295 -23.95 -0.75 4.12
C SER A 295 -24.67 0.47 3.53
N LEU A 296 -25.98 0.61 3.78
CA LEU A 296 -26.80 1.75 3.38
C LEU A 296 -27.35 2.50 4.60
N GLY A 297 -27.50 3.82 4.47
CA GLY A 297 -28.15 4.67 5.47
C GLY A 297 -27.53 4.55 6.87
N ALA A 298 -28.39 4.50 7.89
CA ALA A 298 -27.99 4.44 9.28
C ALA A 298 -27.09 3.23 9.64
N MET A 299 -27.16 2.12 8.88
CA MET A 299 -26.28 0.98 9.11
C MET A 299 -24.84 1.30 8.67
N ASN A 300 -24.67 2.03 7.57
CA ASN A 300 -23.34 2.49 7.17
C ASN A 300 -22.78 3.47 8.18
N ASP A 301 -23.61 4.40 8.67
CA ASP A 301 -23.22 5.39 9.68
C ASP A 301 -22.78 4.71 11.00
N TYR A 302 -23.44 3.61 11.36
CA TYR A 302 -23.04 2.77 12.50
C TYR A 302 -21.70 2.07 12.26
N ILE A 303 -21.56 1.36 11.13
CA ILE A 303 -20.34 0.59 10.81
C ILE A 303 -19.14 1.52 10.63
N ARG A 304 -19.34 2.67 9.99
CA ARG A 304 -18.32 3.64 9.59
C ARG A 304 -18.46 4.96 10.37
N HIS A 305 -18.73 4.85 11.68
CA HIS A 305 -18.94 6.01 12.53
C HIS A 305 -17.74 6.98 12.54
N PRO A 306 -17.94 8.32 12.57
CA PRO A 306 -19.20 9.05 12.62
C PRO A 306 -19.72 9.50 11.24
N SER A 307 -19.51 8.71 10.18
CA SER A 307 -20.02 9.07 8.84
C SER A 307 -21.54 9.32 8.86
N GLN A 308 -21.99 10.13 7.90
CA GLN A 308 -23.39 10.38 7.65
C GLN A 308 -23.70 10.03 6.20
N TRP A 309 -24.69 9.17 5.99
CA TRP A 309 -25.02 8.64 4.66
C TRP A 309 -25.29 9.74 3.64
N LYS A 310 -25.96 10.82 4.08
CA LYS A 310 -26.23 11.99 3.23
C LYS A 310 -24.96 12.66 2.70
N ASP A 311 -23.86 12.65 3.46
CA ASP A 311 -22.60 13.28 3.07
C ASP A 311 -21.89 12.39 2.06
N ILE A 312 -21.96 11.07 2.23
CA ILE A 312 -21.47 10.07 1.25
C ILE A 312 -22.23 10.21 -0.07
N GLU A 313 -23.56 10.28 -0.04
CA GLU A 313 -24.38 10.49 -1.25
C GLU A 313 -24.04 11.80 -1.96
N ALA A 314 -23.80 12.88 -1.21
CA ALA A 314 -23.39 14.16 -1.78
C ALA A 314 -22.04 14.06 -2.48
N GLN A 315 -21.07 13.35 -1.90
CA GLN A 315 -19.75 13.17 -2.50
C GLN A 315 -19.79 12.26 -3.72
N LEU A 316 -20.57 11.17 -3.71
CA LEU A 316 -20.79 10.33 -4.89
C LEU A 316 -21.35 11.15 -6.06
N ARG A 317 -22.41 11.94 -5.82
CA ARG A 317 -22.98 12.82 -6.86
C ARG A 317 -22.01 13.88 -7.35
N ARG A 318 -21.11 14.36 -6.48
CA ARG A 318 -20.07 15.32 -6.87
C ARG A 318 -19.00 14.66 -7.73
N LEU A 319 -18.63 13.42 -7.45
CA LEU A 319 -17.70 12.65 -8.26
C LEU A 319 -18.31 12.24 -9.62
N ASP A 320 -19.62 11.99 -9.71
CA ASP A 320 -20.32 11.75 -10.98
C ASP A 320 -20.20 12.94 -11.96
N ALA A 321 -19.93 14.14 -11.45
CA ALA A 321 -19.76 15.36 -12.24
C ALA A 321 -18.29 15.69 -12.58
N THR A 322 -17.35 14.78 -12.26
CA THR A 322 -15.92 14.96 -12.56
C THR A 322 -15.56 14.46 -13.97
N PRO A 323 -14.42 14.90 -14.55
CA PRO A 323 -14.01 14.44 -15.89
C PRO A 323 -13.70 12.94 -15.94
N ASP A 324 -13.75 12.37 -17.15
CA ASP A 324 -13.59 10.92 -17.42
C ASP A 324 -12.26 10.31 -16.93
N ASN A 325 -11.24 11.11 -16.64
CA ASN A 325 -9.99 10.59 -16.07
C ASN A 325 -10.14 10.20 -14.59
N ILE A 326 -11.22 10.63 -13.91
CA ILE A 326 -11.56 10.27 -12.54
C ILE A 326 -12.67 9.22 -12.56
N GLU A 327 -12.38 8.07 -11.99
CA GLU A 327 -13.26 6.90 -11.98
C GLU A 327 -13.52 6.47 -10.53
N VAL A 328 -14.79 6.25 -10.20
CA VAL A 328 -15.25 5.80 -8.87
C VAL A 328 -15.73 4.36 -8.94
#